data_AF-A0A7S2CDC0-F1
#
_entry.id   AF-A0A7S2CDC0-F1
#
_cell.length_a   1.000
_cell.length_b   1.000
_cell.length_c   1.000
_cell.angle_alpha   90.00
_cell.angle_beta   90.00
_cell.angle_gamma   90.00
#
_symmetry.space_group_name_H-M   'P 1'
#
loop_
_entity.id
_entity.type
_entity.pdbx_description
1 polymer ?
#
loop_
_entity_poly.entity_id
_entity_poly.type
_entity_poly.pdbx_seq_one_letter_code
_entity_poly.pdbx_strand_id
1 'polypeptide(L)'
;LVVIFFGRKRVFGFMARRFDRRAYSDDGAFLAALFITREFSPGEPYWLKAEDFRGCLIAHGQTVCEDLMASDWIPGIIQSVEVGSNEFSVIVKNIPITFALAHGSNHNYKTLEDLLSRHAIRCVDWQYLSFKHMVCYDGGENCYQYSRPLAPGESIDFFVSHSWRDDKETKWKCLQCCAENFLKRRKRYPTFWIDKYCLKQEDVTGINGLSVYVTACDHILMLCGPTFYTRLWCVFEMFVSSAFQSESEWLRRIKLYPLDIGNESGCGLASVLALTMFSLNETTCYDPNDERLIKTIIDAVGRYEFESKVRKMAMTFAKALESQMRETEIAECMPEAGI
;
A
#
# COMPACT_ATOMS: atom_id res chain seq x y z
N LEU A 1 22.85 10.08 -8.34
CA LEU A 1 22.39 10.41 -6.97
C LEU A 1 22.74 11.82 -6.46
N VAL A 2 23.88 12.44 -6.81
CA VAL A 2 24.28 13.78 -6.27
C VAL A 2 23.38 14.94 -6.77
N VAL A 3 22.76 14.80 -7.96
CA VAL A 3 21.85 15.82 -8.53
C VAL A 3 20.51 15.90 -7.78
N ILE A 4 20.10 14.84 -7.07
CA ILE A 4 18.85 14.82 -6.29
C ILE A 4 18.98 15.66 -5.00
N PHE A 5 20.18 15.77 -4.42
CA PHE A 5 20.37 16.43 -3.12
C PHE A 5 20.36 17.96 -3.19
N PHE A 6 20.92 18.57 -4.25
CA PHE A 6 21.06 20.04 -4.35
C PHE A 6 19.82 20.75 -4.90
N GLY A 7 18.93 20.06 -5.62
CA GLY A 7 17.62 20.61 -6.06
C GLY A 7 16.56 20.63 -4.96
N ARG A 8 16.75 19.84 -3.90
CA ARG A 8 15.72 19.46 -2.93
C ARG A 8 15.20 20.59 -2.03
N LYS A 9 15.96 21.65 -1.77
CA LYS A 9 15.46 22.78 -0.94
C LYS A 9 14.83 23.91 -1.76
N ARG A 10 15.30 24.16 -2.99
CA ARG A 10 14.79 25.26 -3.83
C ARG A 10 13.55 24.87 -4.63
N VAL A 11 13.47 23.64 -5.14
CA VAL A 11 12.29 23.17 -5.87
C VAL A 11 11.12 22.94 -4.91
N PHE A 12 11.36 22.30 -3.77
CA PHE A 12 10.32 22.02 -2.77
C PHE A 12 9.80 23.27 -2.05
N GLY A 13 10.66 24.23 -1.72
CA GLY A 13 10.25 25.46 -1.02
C GLY A 13 9.46 26.46 -1.89
N PHE A 14 9.52 26.31 -3.22
CA PHE A 14 8.77 27.12 -4.18
C PHE A 14 7.42 26.47 -4.54
N MET A 15 7.37 25.14 -4.71
CA MET A 15 6.11 24.44 -5.01
C MET A 15 5.20 24.29 -3.78
N ALA A 16 5.74 24.01 -2.59
CA ALA A 16 4.93 23.74 -1.39
C ALA A 16 4.12 24.94 -0.85
N ARG A 17 4.35 26.17 -1.34
CA ARG A 17 3.70 27.39 -0.83
C ARG A 17 2.47 27.87 -1.62
N ARG A 18 2.05 27.17 -2.69
CA ARG A 18 1.02 27.69 -3.60
C ARG A 18 -0.25 26.85 -3.77
N PHE A 19 -0.45 25.74 -3.06
CA PHE A 19 -1.49 24.78 -3.45
C PHE A 19 -2.40 24.32 -2.29
N ASP A 20 -3.62 24.86 -2.29
CA ASP A 20 -4.78 24.36 -1.54
C ASP A 20 -5.46 23.22 -2.32
N ARG A 21 -5.69 22.07 -1.66
CA ARG A 21 -6.29 20.80 -2.15
C ARG A 21 -5.71 20.14 -3.42
N ARG A 22 -5.23 20.88 -4.42
CA ARG A 22 -4.48 20.35 -5.57
C ARG A 22 -3.13 19.74 -5.18
N ALA A 23 -2.56 20.15 -4.05
CA ALA A 23 -1.29 19.61 -3.56
C ALA A 23 -1.30 18.10 -3.32
N TYR A 24 -2.40 17.53 -2.79
CA TYR A 24 -2.42 16.12 -2.42
C TYR A 24 -2.37 15.19 -3.64
N SER A 25 -3.04 15.55 -4.74
CA SER A 25 -2.92 14.80 -6.00
C SER A 25 -1.50 14.91 -6.57
N ASP A 26 -0.86 16.07 -6.44
CA ASP A 26 0.49 16.33 -6.95
C ASP A 26 1.55 15.56 -6.13
N ASP A 27 1.33 15.41 -4.83
CA ASP A 27 2.16 14.62 -3.92
C ASP A 27 2.08 13.11 -4.21
N GLY A 28 0.86 12.59 -4.40
CA GLY A 28 0.64 11.20 -4.79
C GLY A 28 1.22 10.91 -6.17
N ALA A 29 1.06 11.84 -7.10
CA ALA A 29 1.65 11.80 -8.42
C ALA A 29 3.18 11.78 -8.41
N PHE A 30 3.82 12.57 -7.55
CA PHE A 30 5.27 12.56 -7.41
C PHE A 30 5.78 11.19 -6.94
N LEU A 31 5.13 10.56 -5.96
CA LEU A 31 5.50 9.22 -5.51
C LEU A 31 5.23 8.16 -6.60
N ALA A 32 4.13 8.30 -7.35
CA ALA A 32 3.85 7.42 -8.49
C ALA A 32 4.94 7.57 -9.55
N ALA A 33 5.38 8.80 -9.83
CA ALA A 33 6.48 9.05 -10.75
C ALA A 33 7.77 8.39 -10.28
N LEU A 34 8.13 8.51 -8.98
CA LEU A 34 9.31 7.79 -8.44
C LEU A 34 9.19 6.27 -8.59
N PHE A 35 7.97 5.73 -8.49
CA PHE A 35 7.71 4.30 -8.68
C PHE A 35 7.87 3.88 -10.15
N ILE A 36 7.40 4.71 -11.08
CA ILE A 36 7.41 4.46 -12.53
C ILE A 36 8.80 4.71 -13.14
N THR A 37 9.51 5.74 -12.71
CA THR A 37 10.81 6.15 -13.29
C THR A 37 11.98 5.34 -12.75
N ARG A 38 11.76 4.07 -12.41
CA ARG A 38 12.83 3.21 -11.92
C ARG A 38 13.87 3.03 -13.04
N GLU A 39 15.01 3.67 -12.86
CA GLU A 39 16.19 3.42 -13.68
C GLU A 39 16.89 2.18 -13.15
N PHE A 40 17.18 1.24 -14.04
CA PHE A 40 18.04 0.10 -13.75
C PHE A 40 19.49 0.51 -14.02
N SER A 41 20.40 0.12 -13.13
CA SER A 41 21.84 0.33 -13.34
C SER A 41 22.57 -1.02 -13.44
N PRO A 42 23.55 -1.16 -14.35
CA PRO A 42 24.48 -2.28 -14.32
C PRO A 42 25.11 -2.49 -12.94
N GLY A 43 25.21 -3.74 -12.51
CA GLY A 43 25.73 -4.14 -11.20
C GLY A 43 24.66 -4.23 -10.10
N GLU A 44 23.43 -3.76 -10.34
CA GLU A 44 22.37 -3.88 -9.35
C GLU A 44 21.82 -5.31 -9.22
N PRO A 45 21.38 -5.72 -8.01
CA PRO A 45 20.70 -6.99 -7.84
C PRO A 45 19.30 -6.95 -8.47
N TYR A 46 18.93 -8.05 -9.11
CA TYR A 46 17.60 -8.26 -9.69
C TYR A 46 17.16 -9.70 -9.44
N TRP A 47 15.89 -9.93 -9.14
CA TRP A 47 15.36 -11.26 -8.89
C TRP A 47 14.37 -11.66 -9.95
N LEU A 48 14.44 -12.90 -10.39
CA LEU A 48 13.61 -13.42 -11.46
C LEU A 48 12.68 -14.50 -10.96
N LYS A 49 11.46 -14.54 -11.46
CA LYS A 49 10.61 -15.69 -11.22
C LYS A 49 11.21 -16.93 -11.85
N ALA A 50 11.17 -18.03 -11.12
CA ALA A 50 11.66 -19.30 -11.61
C ALA A 50 10.93 -19.75 -12.89
N GLU A 51 9.65 -19.40 -13.05
CA GLU A 51 8.90 -19.68 -14.27
C GLU A 51 9.46 -18.95 -15.51
N ASP A 52 9.79 -17.66 -15.38
CA ASP A 52 10.42 -16.88 -16.45
C ASP A 52 11.80 -17.44 -16.79
N PHE A 53 12.59 -17.74 -15.75
CA PHE A 53 13.92 -18.33 -15.91
C PHE A 53 13.87 -19.69 -16.61
N ARG A 54 12.88 -20.53 -16.29
CA ARG A 54 12.66 -21.83 -16.95
C ARG A 54 12.40 -21.68 -18.44
N GLY A 55 11.55 -20.73 -18.82
CA GLY A 55 11.31 -20.40 -20.22
C GLY A 55 12.60 -20.06 -20.96
N CYS A 56 13.47 -19.27 -20.33
CA CYS A 56 14.77 -18.92 -20.88
C CYS A 56 15.74 -20.10 -20.98
N LEU A 57 15.81 -20.97 -19.97
CA LEU A 57 16.66 -22.18 -20.01
C LEU A 57 16.28 -23.10 -21.17
N ILE A 58 14.98 -23.33 -21.35
CA ILE A 58 14.46 -24.16 -22.45
C ILE A 58 14.83 -23.55 -23.80
N ALA A 59 14.68 -22.23 -23.95
CA ALA A 59 15.06 -21.53 -25.18
C ALA A 59 16.56 -21.64 -25.50
N HIS A 60 17.42 -21.85 -24.50
CA HIS A 60 18.86 -22.06 -24.65
C HIS A 60 19.27 -23.54 -24.66
N GLY A 61 18.32 -24.48 -24.75
CA GLY A 61 18.61 -25.91 -24.78
C GLY A 61 19.18 -26.48 -23.47
N GLN A 62 18.97 -25.80 -22.34
CA GLN A 62 19.41 -26.26 -21.03
C GLN A 62 18.32 -27.08 -20.31
N THR A 63 18.76 -28.09 -19.55
CA THR A 63 17.86 -28.90 -18.72
C THR A 63 17.35 -28.08 -17.53
N VAL A 64 16.04 -28.07 -17.34
CA VAL A 64 15.40 -27.41 -16.19
C VAL A 64 15.57 -28.28 -14.94
N CYS A 65 16.07 -27.69 -13.85
CA CYS A 65 16.08 -28.35 -12.54
C CYS A 65 14.64 -28.55 -12.04
N GLU A 66 14.26 -29.80 -11.76
CA GLU A 66 12.94 -30.18 -11.27
C GLU A 66 12.62 -29.56 -9.90
N ASP A 67 13.65 -29.26 -9.10
CA ASP A 67 13.50 -28.75 -7.74
C ASP A 67 13.08 -27.27 -7.65
N LEU A 68 13.10 -26.51 -8.75
CA LEU A 68 12.68 -25.09 -8.75
C LEU A 68 11.16 -24.96 -8.69
N MET A 69 10.60 -24.40 -7.63
CA MET A 69 9.16 -24.13 -7.62
C MET A 69 8.85 -22.88 -8.45
N ALA A 70 7.72 -22.84 -9.16
CA ALA A 70 7.35 -21.68 -9.99
C ALA A 70 7.30 -20.37 -9.19
N SER A 71 6.99 -20.45 -7.90
CA SER A 71 6.95 -19.31 -6.98
C SER A 71 8.32 -18.76 -6.58
N ASP A 72 9.41 -19.50 -6.81
CA ASP A 72 10.74 -19.15 -6.33
C ASP A 72 11.31 -17.94 -7.07
N TRP A 73 12.15 -17.20 -6.35
CA TRP A 73 12.88 -16.05 -6.87
C TRP A 73 14.36 -16.39 -7.01
N ILE A 74 14.90 -16.21 -8.22
CA ILE A 74 16.29 -16.53 -8.55
C ILE A 74 17.08 -15.22 -8.59
N PRO A 75 18.13 -15.05 -7.76
CA PRO A 75 18.93 -13.84 -7.76
C PRO A 75 19.80 -13.75 -9.02
N GLY A 76 19.93 -12.54 -9.54
CA GLY A 76 20.76 -12.17 -10.68
C GLY A 76 21.33 -10.77 -10.52
N ILE A 77 22.19 -10.38 -11.46
CA ILE A 77 22.82 -9.06 -11.51
C ILE A 77 22.55 -8.44 -12.87
N ILE A 78 22.10 -7.20 -12.90
CA ILE A 78 21.89 -6.45 -14.14
C ILE A 78 23.25 -6.23 -14.81
N GLN A 79 23.43 -6.72 -16.04
CA GLN A 79 24.68 -6.63 -16.78
C GLN A 79 24.74 -5.36 -17.62
N SER A 80 23.67 -5.09 -18.35
CA SER A 80 23.55 -3.98 -19.28
C SER A 80 22.11 -3.51 -19.34
N VAL A 81 21.94 -2.21 -19.53
CA VAL A 81 20.64 -1.57 -19.78
C VAL A 81 20.80 -0.82 -21.08
N GLU A 82 20.06 -1.24 -22.10
CA GLU A 82 20.16 -0.62 -23.41
C GLU A 82 19.20 0.56 -23.49
N VAL A 83 19.77 1.76 -23.62
CA VAL A 83 19.00 3.00 -23.72
C VAL A 83 18.31 3.05 -25.09
N GLY A 84 16.99 2.88 -25.11
CA GLY A 84 16.16 3.07 -26.30
C GLY A 84 15.52 1.81 -26.88
N SER A 85 16.02 0.61 -26.56
CA SER A 85 15.38 -0.66 -26.95
C SER A 85 14.28 -1.10 -25.98
N ASN A 86 14.15 -0.41 -24.84
CA ASN A 86 13.34 -0.89 -23.71
C ASN A 86 13.73 -2.32 -23.33
N GLU A 87 15.02 -2.66 -23.29
CA GLU A 87 15.49 -3.98 -22.88
C GLU A 87 16.61 -3.84 -21.83
N PHE A 88 16.70 -4.81 -20.94
CA PHE A 88 17.83 -4.96 -20.04
C PHE A 88 18.22 -6.43 -19.92
N SER A 89 19.51 -6.68 -19.77
CA SER A 89 20.04 -8.02 -19.62
C SER A 89 20.44 -8.25 -18.17
N VAL A 90 19.96 -9.36 -17.61
CA VAL A 90 20.32 -9.83 -16.27
C VAL A 90 21.13 -11.10 -16.40
N ILE A 91 22.29 -11.16 -15.74
CA ILE A 91 23.04 -12.40 -15.62
C ILE A 91 22.47 -13.19 -14.43
N VAL A 92 22.04 -14.41 -14.72
CA VAL A 92 21.60 -15.38 -13.72
C VAL A 92 22.41 -16.65 -13.93
N LYS A 93 23.22 -17.03 -12.94
CA LYS A 93 24.11 -18.22 -13.04
C LYS A 93 24.97 -18.24 -14.33
N ASN A 94 25.55 -17.10 -14.71
CA ASN A 94 26.34 -16.90 -15.93
C ASN A 94 25.56 -17.01 -17.26
N ILE A 95 24.23 -17.05 -17.20
CA ILE A 95 23.37 -17.04 -18.38
C ILE A 95 22.84 -15.61 -18.53
N PRO A 96 23.19 -14.89 -19.60
CA PRO A 96 22.59 -13.60 -19.87
C PRO A 96 21.14 -13.85 -20.30
N ILE A 97 20.22 -13.21 -19.60
CA ILE A 97 18.82 -13.24 -19.96
C ILE A 97 18.41 -11.82 -20.29
N THR A 98 18.14 -11.59 -21.56
CA THR A 98 17.54 -10.34 -22.01
C THR A 98 16.08 -10.40 -21.73
N PHE A 99 15.66 -9.53 -20.83
CA PHE A 99 14.29 -9.15 -20.73
C PHE A 99 14.15 -8.01 -21.71
N ALA A 100 13.14 -8.07 -22.57
CA ALA A 100 12.45 -6.83 -22.80
C ALA A 100 12.18 -6.24 -21.40
N LEU A 101 12.14 -4.92 -21.24
CA LEU A 101 11.21 -4.34 -20.27
C LEU A 101 9.82 -4.81 -20.73
N ALA A 102 9.57 -6.10 -20.59
CA ALA A 102 8.42 -6.86 -20.96
C ALA A 102 7.41 -6.25 -20.05
N HIS A 103 6.63 -5.36 -20.63
CA HIS A 103 5.38 -4.90 -20.08
C HIS A 103 5.35 -4.96 -18.54
N GLY A 104 6.22 -4.19 -17.87
CA GLY A 104 6.04 -3.88 -16.44
C GLY A 104 4.82 -2.98 -16.25
N SER A 105 3.75 -3.22 -17.02
CA SER A 105 2.99 -2.32 -17.89
C SER A 105 3.30 -2.34 -19.39
N ASN A 106 2.35 -2.79 -20.21
CA ASN A 106 2.21 -2.41 -21.62
C ASN A 106 1.77 -0.94 -21.76
N HIS A 107 2.29 -0.07 -20.90
CA HIS A 107 1.80 1.28 -20.77
C HIS A 107 2.93 2.22 -21.15
N ASN A 108 2.74 2.83 -22.31
CA ASN A 108 3.22 4.17 -22.60
C ASN A 108 2.68 5.16 -21.54
N TYR A 109 3.00 4.99 -20.26
CA TYR A 109 2.89 6.07 -19.30
C TYR A 109 4.08 6.97 -19.56
N LYS A 110 4.01 7.76 -20.63
CA LYS A 110 5.01 8.80 -20.88
C LYS A 110 4.88 9.89 -19.82
N THR A 111 3.71 9.98 -19.21
CA THR A 111 3.35 11.00 -18.23
C THR A 111 2.46 10.43 -17.13
N LEU A 112 2.43 11.11 -15.99
CA LEU A 112 1.41 10.94 -14.96
C LEU A 112 -0.01 11.08 -15.52
N GLU A 113 -0.20 11.97 -16.51
CA GLU A 113 -1.50 12.20 -17.14
C GLU A 113 -2.00 10.94 -17.88
N ASP A 114 -1.09 10.15 -18.46
CA ASP A 114 -1.42 8.83 -19.02
C ASP A 114 -1.86 7.85 -17.91
N LEU A 115 -1.21 7.89 -16.74
CA LEU A 115 -1.59 7.05 -15.60
C LEU A 115 -3.00 7.40 -15.10
N LEU A 116 -3.25 8.70 -14.92
CA LEU A 116 -4.54 9.22 -14.44
C LEU A 116 -5.66 9.07 -15.46
N SER A 117 -5.38 9.19 -16.76
CA SER A 117 -6.38 9.06 -17.82
C SER A 117 -6.79 7.61 -18.11
N ARG A 118 -5.85 6.66 -17.95
CA ARG A 118 -6.13 5.23 -18.15
C ARG A 118 -6.82 4.59 -16.94
N HIS A 119 -6.49 5.07 -15.73
CA HIS A 119 -7.11 4.60 -14.49
C HIS A 119 -8.09 5.63 -13.99
N ALA A 120 -9.32 5.60 -14.54
CA ALA A 120 -10.43 6.29 -13.90
C ALA A 120 -10.48 5.84 -12.44
N ILE A 121 -10.26 6.76 -11.49
CA ILE A 121 -10.31 6.44 -10.06
C ILE A 121 -11.67 5.83 -9.76
N ARG A 122 -11.69 4.72 -9.03
CA ARG A 122 -12.91 3.98 -8.69
C ARG A 122 -13.12 3.97 -7.19
N CYS A 123 -14.36 3.79 -6.80
CA CYS A 123 -14.74 3.47 -5.44
C CYS A 123 -15.81 2.39 -5.44
N VAL A 124 -15.99 1.76 -4.29
CA VAL A 124 -17.08 0.81 -4.03
C VAL A 124 -17.96 1.37 -2.91
N ASP A 125 -19.26 1.44 -3.15
CA ASP A 125 -20.23 1.82 -2.13
C ASP A 125 -20.42 0.67 -1.13
N TRP A 126 -20.63 0.99 0.14
CA TRP A 126 -20.81 0.01 1.23
C TRP A 126 -21.78 -1.13 0.89
N GLN A 127 -22.91 -0.82 0.24
CA GLN A 127 -23.96 -1.78 -0.11
C GLN A 127 -23.54 -2.88 -1.09
N TYR A 128 -22.43 -2.67 -1.82
CA TYR A 128 -21.88 -3.66 -2.76
C TYR A 128 -20.72 -4.47 -2.15
N LEU A 129 -20.28 -4.12 -0.94
CA LEU A 129 -19.32 -4.94 -0.21
C LEU A 129 -20.05 -6.15 0.41
N SER A 130 -19.42 -7.31 0.33
CA SER A 130 -19.91 -8.51 1.01
C SER A 130 -18.79 -9.21 1.77
N PHE A 131 -19.17 -9.89 2.86
CA PHE A 131 -18.24 -10.74 3.61
C PHE A 131 -17.58 -11.80 2.71
N LYS A 132 -18.37 -12.45 1.85
CA LYS A 132 -17.88 -13.46 0.89
C LYS A 132 -16.71 -12.92 0.07
N HIS A 133 -16.87 -11.74 -0.52
CA HIS A 133 -15.84 -11.11 -1.35
C HIS A 133 -14.61 -10.67 -0.55
N MET A 134 -14.79 -10.26 0.71
CA MET A 134 -13.67 -9.91 1.60
C MET A 134 -12.88 -11.14 2.08
N VAL A 135 -13.48 -12.33 2.04
CA VAL A 135 -12.88 -13.57 2.57
C VAL A 135 -12.19 -14.39 1.49
N CYS A 136 -12.74 -14.44 0.28
CA CYS A 136 -12.13 -15.19 -0.82
C CYS A 136 -10.80 -14.54 -1.20
N TYR A 137 -9.68 -15.24 -1.02
CA TYR A 137 -8.41 -14.78 -1.60
C TYR A 137 -8.38 -15.03 -3.11
N ASP A 138 -9.12 -16.05 -3.53
CA ASP A 138 -9.10 -16.60 -4.88
C ASP A 138 -9.72 -15.60 -5.86
N GLY A 139 -8.96 -15.25 -6.90
CA GLY A 139 -9.35 -14.33 -7.97
C GLY A 139 -10.47 -14.82 -8.88
N GLY A 140 -11.29 -15.79 -8.42
CA GLY A 140 -12.36 -16.40 -9.22
C GLY A 140 -13.58 -15.49 -9.43
N GLU A 141 -13.78 -14.50 -8.56
CA GLU A 141 -14.89 -13.54 -8.70
C GLU A 141 -14.34 -12.15 -9.04
N ASN A 142 -14.75 -11.64 -10.20
CA ASN A 142 -14.37 -10.32 -10.69
C ASN A 142 -15.02 -9.23 -9.82
N CYS A 143 -14.39 -8.89 -8.69
CA CYS A 143 -14.89 -7.90 -7.75
C CYS A 143 -14.89 -6.46 -8.32
N TYR A 144 -14.15 -6.24 -9.43
CA TYR A 144 -14.10 -4.96 -10.11
C TYR A 144 -15.47 -4.50 -10.64
N GLN A 145 -16.38 -5.43 -10.94
CA GLN A 145 -17.74 -5.12 -11.38
C GLN A 145 -18.60 -4.43 -10.30
N TYR A 146 -18.22 -4.57 -9.02
CA TYR A 146 -18.94 -3.98 -7.88
C TYR A 146 -18.45 -2.57 -7.53
N SER A 147 -17.32 -2.13 -8.07
CA SER A 147 -16.91 -0.74 -7.99
C SER A 147 -17.51 0.09 -9.13
N ARG A 148 -17.42 1.41 -9.02
CA ARG A 148 -17.82 2.36 -10.06
C ARG A 148 -16.75 3.44 -10.23
N PRO A 149 -16.67 4.10 -11.40
CA PRO A 149 -15.88 5.30 -11.54
C PRO A 149 -16.34 6.37 -10.54
N LEU A 150 -15.39 7.14 -10.02
CA LEU A 150 -15.64 8.29 -9.16
C LEU A 150 -16.33 9.40 -9.97
N ALA A 151 -17.43 9.94 -9.47
CA ALA A 151 -18.13 11.01 -10.16
C ALA A 151 -17.35 12.34 -10.11
N PRO A 152 -17.52 13.24 -11.10
CA PRO A 152 -16.88 14.55 -11.05
C PRO A 152 -17.22 15.33 -9.77
N GLY A 153 -16.19 15.72 -9.01
CA GLY A 153 -16.33 16.45 -7.75
C GLY A 153 -16.63 15.58 -6.52
N GLU A 154 -16.77 14.26 -6.69
CA GLU A 154 -16.89 13.31 -5.59
C GLU A 154 -15.53 13.03 -4.95
N SER A 155 -15.51 12.77 -3.63
CA SER A 155 -14.35 12.24 -2.90
C SER A 155 -14.63 10.83 -2.39
N ILE A 156 -13.58 10.03 -2.23
CA ILE A 156 -13.68 8.71 -1.61
C ILE A 156 -13.51 8.88 -0.11
N ASP A 157 -14.43 8.36 0.71
CA ASP A 157 -14.35 8.60 2.16
C ASP A 157 -13.15 7.91 2.81
N PHE A 158 -12.85 6.68 2.40
CA PHE A 158 -11.82 5.84 2.99
C PHE A 158 -10.99 5.07 1.96
N PHE A 159 -9.66 5.21 2.05
CA PHE A 159 -8.73 4.21 1.55
C PHE A 159 -8.60 3.09 2.60
N VAL A 160 -8.87 1.84 2.25
CA VAL A 160 -8.78 0.71 3.21
C VAL A 160 -7.40 0.06 3.13
N SER A 161 -6.54 0.38 4.09
CA SER A 161 -5.24 -0.27 4.25
C SER A 161 -5.37 -1.45 5.19
N HIS A 162 -5.03 -2.66 4.74
CA HIS A 162 -5.15 -3.87 5.54
C HIS A 162 -4.21 -4.98 5.05
N SER A 163 -3.88 -5.94 5.92
CA SER A 163 -3.21 -7.17 5.51
C SER A 163 -4.22 -8.24 5.13
N TRP A 164 -4.02 -8.88 3.98
CA TRP A 164 -4.78 -10.05 3.56
C TRP A 164 -4.57 -11.28 4.46
N ARG A 165 -3.48 -11.31 5.24
CA ARG A 165 -3.14 -12.40 6.17
C ARG A 165 -3.83 -12.28 7.53
N ASP A 166 -4.35 -11.11 7.89
CA ASP A 166 -5.08 -10.92 9.14
C ASP A 166 -6.50 -11.48 9.05
N ASP A 167 -7.10 -11.74 10.22
CA ASP A 167 -8.40 -12.39 10.36
C ASP A 167 -9.50 -11.67 9.56
N LYS A 168 -10.22 -12.44 8.74
CA LYS A 168 -11.16 -11.92 7.75
C LYS A 168 -12.47 -11.51 8.39
N GLU A 169 -12.92 -12.25 9.41
CA GLU A 169 -14.14 -11.98 10.16
C GLU A 169 -14.04 -10.69 10.95
N THR A 170 -12.92 -10.49 11.63
CA THR A 170 -12.68 -9.29 12.42
C THR A 170 -12.52 -8.07 11.51
N LYS A 171 -11.82 -8.18 10.37
CA LYS A 171 -11.78 -7.11 9.36
C LYS A 171 -13.19 -6.69 8.92
N TRP A 172 -14.05 -7.66 8.62
CA TRP A 172 -15.42 -7.39 8.20
C TRP A 172 -16.23 -6.69 9.29
N LYS A 173 -16.16 -7.17 10.54
CA LYS A 173 -16.82 -6.53 11.69
C LYS A 173 -16.34 -5.08 11.87
N CYS A 174 -15.04 -4.82 11.75
CA CYS A 174 -14.48 -3.46 11.81
C CYS A 174 -15.01 -2.57 10.67
N LEU A 175 -15.09 -3.09 9.44
CA LEU A 175 -15.67 -2.37 8.30
C LEU A 175 -17.15 -2.04 8.54
N GLN A 176 -17.95 -3.00 9.04
CA GLN A 176 -19.35 -2.77 9.42
C GLN A 176 -19.46 -1.67 10.49
N CYS A 177 -18.65 -1.76 11.55
CA CYS A 177 -18.63 -0.75 12.61
C CYS A 177 -18.25 0.64 12.07
N CYS A 178 -17.26 0.73 11.17
CA CYS A 178 -16.88 1.97 10.51
C CYS A 178 -18.04 2.53 9.67
N ALA A 179 -18.68 1.70 8.85
CA ALA A 179 -19.79 2.09 7.98
C ALA A 179 -21.00 2.60 8.78
N GLU A 180 -21.39 1.90 9.86
CA GLU A 180 -22.50 2.30 10.72
C GLU A 180 -22.22 3.60 11.49
N ASN A 181 -21.00 3.76 12.02
CA ASN A 181 -20.61 5.01 12.66
C ASN A 181 -20.58 6.18 11.68
N PHE A 182 -20.15 5.93 10.45
CA PHE A 182 -20.18 6.91 9.38
C PHE A 182 -21.62 7.30 9.01
N LEU A 183 -22.52 6.31 8.84
CA LEU A 183 -23.95 6.54 8.61
C LEU A 183 -24.57 7.42 9.69
N LYS A 184 -24.33 7.12 10.97
CA LYS A 184 -24.86 7.89 12.10
C LYS A 184 -24.46 9.37 12.02
N ARG A 185 -23.19 9.64 11.66
CA ARG A 185 -22.58 10.99 11.63
C ARG A 185 -22.87 11.77 10.34
N ARG A 186 -22.90 11.09 9.19
CA ARG A 186 -22.97 11.72 7.86
C ARG A 186 -24.31 11.52 7.15
N LYS A 187 -25.21 10.70 7.71
CA LYS A 187 -26.53 10.37 7.16
C LYS A 187 -26.48 9.72 5.77
N ARG A 188 -25.35 9.12 5.42
CA ARG A 188 -25.14 8.26 4.26
C ARG A 188 -24.09 7.20 4.59
N TYR A 189 -24.10 6.07 3.91
CA TYR A 189 -22.98 5.13 4.01
C TYR A 189 -21.72 5.68 3.31
N PRO A 190 -20.53 5.23 3.73
CA PRO A 190 -19.28 5.66 3.11
C PRO A 190 -19.00 4.95 1.78
N THR A 191 -18.18 5.60 0.96
CA THR A 191 -17.48 4.99 -0.17
C THR A 191 -16.08 4.54 0.25
N PHE A 192 -15.62 3.42 -0.33
CA PHE A 192 -14.31 2.87 -0.05
C PHE A 192 -13.49 2.74 -1.31
N TRP A 193 -12.17 2.89 -1.16
CA TRP A 193 -11.20 2.35 -2.09
C TRP A 193 -10.59 1.10 -1.45
N ILE A 194 -10.80 -0.05 -2.09
CA ILE A 194 -10.25 -1.35 -1.68
C ILE A 194 -9.61 -1.95 -2.93
N ASP A 195 -8.33 -2.31 -2.84
CA ASP A 195 -7.52 -2.88 -3.93
C ASP A 195 -8.28 -3.92 -4.77
N LYS A 196 -8.88 -4.92 -4.11
CA LYS A 196 -9.61 -6.01 -4.75
C LYS A 196 -10.81 -5.56 -5.59
N TYR A 197 -11.47 -4.48 -5.20
CA TYR A 197 -12.65 -3.96 -5.89
C TYR A 197 -12.31 -2.86 -6.89
N CYS A 198 -11.28 -2.06 -6.60
CA CYS A 198 -10.99 -0.85 -7.36
C CYS A 198 -9.87 -1.05 -8.39
N LEU A 199 -9.11 -2.15 -8.30
CA LEU A 199 -8.11 -2.55 -9.29
C LEU A 199 -8.59 -3.75 -10.10
N LYS A 200 -8.33 -3.70 -11.40
CA LYS A 200 -8.38 -4.87 -12.28
C LYS A 200 -7.22 -5.77 -11.90
N GLN A 201 -7.50 -6.93 -11.32
CA GLN A 201 -6.46 -7.82 -10.80
C GLN A 201 -5.59 -8.41 -11.92
N GLU A 202 -6.10 -8.45 -13.14
CA GLU A 202 -5.38 -8.79 -14.36
C GLU A 202 -4.38 -7.69 -14.80
N ASP A 203 -4.49 -6.48 -14.25
CA ASP A 203 -3.63 -5.35 -14.54
C ASP A 203 -2.71 -5.04 -13.36
N VAL A 204 -1.53 -5.66 -13.36
CA VAL A 204 -0.46 -5.47 -12.36
C VAL A 204 -0.05 -4.00 -12.17
N THR A 205 -0.42 -3.13 -13.10
CA THR A 205 0.01 -1.73 -13.15
C THR A 205 -0.85 -0.81 -12.32
N GLY A 206 -2.02 -1.31 -11.88
CA GLY A 206 -2.83 -0.63 -10.88
C GLY A 206 -2.02 -0.25 -9.65
N ILE A 207 -1.01 -1.05 -9.28
CA ILE A 207 -0.13 -0.79 -8.14
C ILE A 207 0.71 0.49 -8.34
N ASN A 208 1.08 0.84 -9.58
CA ASN A 208 1.85 2.07 -9.86
C ASN A 208 1.04 3.34 -9.54
N GLY A 209 -0.29 3.24 -9.54
CA GLY A 209 -1.21 4.31 -9.17
C GLY A 209 -1.52 4.37 -7.67
N LEU A 210 -0.96 3.47 -6.84
CA LEU A 210 -1.32 3.34 -5.43
C LEU A 210 -1.24 4.66 -4.68
N SER A 211 -0.17 5.45 -4.91
CA SER A 211 -0.01 6.73 -4.25
C SER A 211 -1.06 7.76 -4.65
N VAL A 212 -1.52 7.74 -5.91
CA VAL A 212 -2.66 8.53 -6.37
C VAL A 212 -3.93 8.11 -5.64
N TYR A 213 -4.20 6.81 -5.52
CA TYR A 213 -5.43 6.33 -4.88
C TYR A 213 -5.48 6.67 -3.38
N VAL A 214 -4.36 6.50 -2.66
CA VAL A 214 -4.25 6.88 -1.24
C VAL A 214 -4.49 8.38 -1.05
N THR A 215 -3.94 9.21 -1.92
CA THR A 215 -4.09 10.67 -1.83
C THR A 215 -5.46 11.18 -2.26
N ALA A 216 -6.17 10.43 -3.12
CA ALA A 216 -7.53 10.75 -3.55
C ALA A 216 -8.62 10.50 -2.50
N CYS A 217 -8.34 9.72 -1.45
CA CYS A 217 -9.29 9.43 -0.39
C CYS A 217 -9.24 10.47 0.74
N ASP A 218 -10.34 10.75 1.43
CA ASP A 218 -10.37 11.74 2.53
C ASP A 218 -9.62 11.21 3.77
N HIS A 219 -9.83 9.93 4.10
CA HIS A 219 -9.25 9.26 5.25
C HIS A 219 -8.60 7.94 4.85
N ILE A 220 -7.77 7.40 5.74
CA ILE A 220 -7.24 6.05 5.64
C ILE A 220 -7.81 5.23 6.78
N LEU A 221 -8.56 4.20 6.41
CA LEU A 221 -9.05 3.19 7.33
C LEU A 221 -7.98 2.11 7.45
N MET A 222 -7.22 2.15 8.54
CA MET A 222 -6.20 1.16 8.86
C MET A 222 -6.83 0.03 9.67
N LEU A 223 -6.99 -1.14 9.06
CA LEU A 223 -7.41 -2.36 9.74
C LEU A 223 -6.16 -3.09 10.24
N CYS A 224 -5.76 -2.79 11.47
CA CYS A 224 -4.45 -3.14 12.03
C CYS A 224 -4.51 -4.46 12.79
N GLY A 225 -4.11 -5.56 12.16
CA GLY A 225 -3.91 -6.85 12.82
C GLY A 225 -2.43 -7.22 13.01
N PRO A 226 -2.15 -8.45 13.50
CA PRO A 226 -0.80 -8.89 13.87
C PRO A 226 0.20 -8.89 12.71
N THR A 227 -0.27 -9.01 11.45
CA THR A 227 0.61 -9.05 10.27
C THR A 227 0.63 -7.74 9.49
N PHE A 228 -0.16 -6.74 9.89
CA PHE A 228 -0.31 -5.48 9.16
C PHE A 228 1.04 -4.78 8.94
N TYR A 229 1.82 -4.59 10.00
CA TYR A 229 3.06 -3.83 9.95
C TYR A 229 4.24 -4.60 9.33
N THR A 230 4.13 -5.92 9.15
CA THR A 230 5.17 -6.72 8.48
C THR A 230 5.00 -6.76 6.96
N ARG A 231 3.84 -6.31 6.45
CA ARG A 231 3.54 -6.19 5.03
C ARG A 231 4.02 -4.84 4.50
N LEU A 232 5.06 -4.86 3.67
CA LEU A 232 5.66 -3.63 3.13
C LEU A 232 4.68 -2.79 2.30
N TRP A 233 3.73 -3.41 1.59
CA TRP A 233 2.69 -2.67 0.87
C TRP A 233 1.79 -1.85 1.80
N CYS A 234 1.33 -2.42 2.92
CA CYS A 234 0.54 -1.69 3.93
C CYS A 234 1.35 -0.52 4.52
N VAL A 235 2.63 -0.77 4.79
CA VAL A 235 3.57 0.25 5.28
C VAL A 235 3.80 1.35 4.23
N PHE A 236 3.86 1.00 2.96
CA PHE A 236 4.02 1.97 1.87
C PHE A 236 2.78 2.86 1.73
N GLU A 237 1.58 2.32 1.89
CA GLU A 237 0.34 3.12 1.93
C GLU A 237 0.36 4.14 3.07
N MET A 238 0.82 3.73 4.27
CA MET A 238 1.04 4.65 5.38
C MET A 238 2.09 5.72 5.04
N PHE A 239 3.21 5.31 4.44
CA PHE A 239 4.27 6.21 4.03
C PHE A 239 3.74 7.27 3.06
N VAL A 240 3.10 6.86 1.96
CA VAL A 240 2.49 7.75 0.96
C VAL A 240 1.62 8.79 1.64
N SER A 241 0.75 8.34 2.55
CA SER A 241 -0.19 9.24 3.22
C SER A 241 0.44 10.26 4.16
N SER A 242 1.64 9.96 4.66
CA SER A 242 2.35 10.77 5.64
C SER A 242 3.45 11.65 5.04
N ALA A 243 3.92 11.33 3.83
CA ALA A 243 5.16 11.83 3.25
C ALA A 243 5.18 13.36 3.11
N PHE A 244 4.04 13.96 2.79
CA PHE A 244 3.90 15.40 2.54
C PHE A 244 2.96 16.11 3.50
N GLN A 245 2.64 15.45 4.62
CA GLN A 245 1.73 15.98 5.64
C GLN A 245 2.47 16.25 6.94
N SER A 246 2.03 17.27 7.67
CA SER A 246 2.42 17.41 9.08
C SER A 246 1.90 16.21 9.88
N GLU A 247 2.57 15.91 11.00
CA GLU A 247 2.18 14.81 11.88
C GLU A 247 0.71 14.94 12.33
N SER A 248 0.27 16.14 12.71
CA SER A 248 -1.10 16.41 13.13
C SER A 248 -2.14 16.24 12.03
N GLU A 249 -1.83 16.62 10.79
CA GLU A 249 -2.76 16.46 9.65
C GLU A 249 -2.91 14.99 9.30
N TRP A 250 -1.78 14.28 9.27
CA TRP A 250 -1.75 12.85 9.01
C TRP A 250 -2.56 12.08 10.06
N LEU A 251 -2.36 12.36 11.35
CA LEU A 251 -3.13 11.75 12.45
C LEU A 251 -4.64 11.98 12.32
N ARG A 252 -5.09 13.12 11.80
CA ARG A 252 -6.51 13.39 11.58
C ARG A 252 -7.11 12.52 10.46
N ARG A 253 -6.31 12.19 9.44
CA ARG A 253 -6.73 11.34 8.31
C ARG A 253 -6.78 9.87 8.68
N ILE A 254 -5.93 9.40 9.59
CA ILE A 254 -5.94 8.00 10.01
C ILE A 254 -7.17 7.68 10.86
N LYS A 255 -7.88 6.61 10.49
CA LYS A 255 -8.86 5.90 11.32
C LYS A 255 -8.34 4.48 11.54
N LEU A 256 -7.78 4.26 12.72
CA LEU A 256 -7.20 2.97 13.10
C LEU A 256 -8.26 2.10 13.80
N TYR A 257 -8.43 0.87 13.31
CA TYR A 257 -9.25 -0.18 13.90
C TYR A 257 -8.35 -1.39 14.17
N PRO A 258 -8.03 -1.71 15.43
CA PRO A 258 -7.25 -2.89 15.74
C PRO A 258 -8.10 -4.16 15.57
N LEU A 259 -7.48 -5.20 15.02
CA LEU A 259 -8.16 -6.47 14.70
C LEU A 259 -7.98 -7.55 15.77
N ASP A 260 -7.32 -7.23 16.87
CA ASP A 260 -7.15 -8.09 18.04
C ASP A 260 -8.12 -7.75 19.17
N ILE A 261 -9.22 -7.02 18.88
CA ILE A 261 -10.31 -6.79 19.83
C ILE A 261 -11.17 -8.05 19.96
N GLY A 262 -11.21 -8.65 21.15
CA GLY A 262 -12.12 -9.75 21.47
C GLY A 262 -11.55 -11.16 21.30
N ASN A 263 -10.26 -11.29 20.95
CA ASN A 263 -9.55 -12.55 21.14
C ASN A 263 -9.35 -12.77 22.66
N GLU A 264 -9.28 -14.04 23.11
CA GLU A 264 -9.12 -14.40 24.54
C GLU A 264 -7.94 -13.69 25.24
N SER A 265 -7.01 -13.11 24.47
CA SER A 265 -5.81 -12.42 24.95
C SER A 265 -5.77 -10.90 24.72
N GLY A 266 -6.78 -10.25 24.11
CA GLY A 266 -6.56 -8.92 23.50
C GLY A 266 -7.74 -7.93 23.53
N CYS A 267 -7.43 -6.72 24.01
CA CYS A 267 -8.28 -5.53 23.95
C CYS A 267 -8.05 -4.67 22.69
N GLY A 268 -7.47 -5.25 21.62
CA GLY A 268 -7.03 -4.48 20.45
C GLY A 268 -5.71 -3.72 20.63
N LEU A 269 -5.08 -3.83 21.80
CA LEU A 269 -3.89 -3.05 22.13
C LEU A 269 -2.60 -3.69 21.60
N ALA A 270 -2.55 -5.00 21.39
CA ALA A 270 -1.31 -5.68 21.01
C ALA A 270 -0.84 -5.29 19.60
N SER A 271 -1.76 -5.25 18.62
CA SER A 271 -1.39 -4.82 17.25
C SER A 271 -0.94 -3.36 17.21
N VAL A 272 -1.55 -2.49 18.03
CA VAL A 272 -1.17 -1.08 18.12
C VAL A 272 0.17 -0.91 18.85
N LEU A 273 0.41 -1.66 19.93
CA LEU A 273 1.68 -1.65 20.64
C LEU A 273 2.82 -2.15 19.76
N ALA A 274 2.60 -3.15 18.90
CA ALA A 274 3.60 -3.60 17.95
C ALA A 274 4.07 -2.47 17.02
N LEU A 275 3.16 -1.58 16.59
CA LEU A 275 3.51 -0.40 15.80
C LEU A 275 4.37 0.63 16.57
N THR A 276 4.37 0.63 17.90
CA THR A 276 5.27 1.51 18.69
C THR A 276 6.74 1.11 18.57
N MET A 277 6.98 -0.15 18.16
CA MET A 277 8.31 -0.71 17.87
C MET A 277 8.59 -0.82 16.37
N PHE A 278 7.73 -0.26 15.52
CA PHE A 278 7.80 -0.38 14.07
C PHE A 278 9.20 -0.10 13.50
N SER A 279 9.67 -0.96 12.61
CA SER A 279 10.95 -0.86 11.91
C SER A 279 10.76 -1.25 10.45
N LEU A 280 11.22 -0.41 9.51
CA LEU A 280 11.08 -0.70 8.07
C LEU A 280 11.86 -1.97 7.68
N ASN A 281 12.91 -2.31 8.42
CA ASN A 281 13.73 -3.50 8.14
C ASN A 281 12.96 -4.82 8.37
N GLU A 282 11.92 -4.81 9.21
CA GLU A 282 11.11 -6.00 9.52
C GLU A 282 9.95 -6.20 8.53
N THR A 283 9.82 -5.31 7.57
CA THR A 283 8.75 -5.32 6.57
C THR A 283 9.19 -6.07 5.32
N THR A 284 8.28 -6.83 4.72
CA THR A 284 8.56 -7.66 3.55
C THR A 284 7.49 -7.56 2.48
N CYS A 285 7.87 -7.79 1.22
CA CYS A 285 6.98 -7.99 0.09
C CYS A 285 7.09 -9.43 -0.44
N TYR A 286 6.12 -9.85 -1.25
CA TYR A 286 6.23 -11.10 -2.02
C TYR A 286 7.26 -10.98 -3.16
N ASP A 287 7.33 -9.82 -3.81
CA ASP A 287 8.31 -9.53 -4.85
C ASP A 287 9.52 -8.80 -4.24
N PRO A 288 10.72 -9.40 -4.24
CA PRO A 288 11.93 -8.78 -3.71
C PRO A 288 12.39 -7.55 -4.53
N ASN A 289 12.03 -7.45 -5.81
CA ASN A 289 12.31 -6.27 -6.62
C ASN A 289 11.44 -5.09 -6.19
N ASP A 290 10.17 -5.32 -5.87
CA ASP A 290 9.26 -4.31 -5.30
C ASP A 290 9.72 -3.93 -3.90
N GLU A 291 10.10 -4.91 -3.08
CA GLU A 291 10.61 -4.65 -1.74
C GLU A 291 11.81 -3.70 -1.76
N ARG A 292 12.79 -4.00 -2.61
CA ARG A 292 13.97 -3.14 -2.79
C ARG A 292 13.58 -1.75 -3.25
N LEU A 293 12.68 -1.64 -4.22
CA LEU A 293 12.24 -0.36 -4.77
C LEU A 293 11.53 0.50 -3.72
N ILE A 294 10.51 -0.04 -3.05
CA ILE A 294 9.73 0.66 -2.03
C ILE A 294 10.64 1.14 -0.90
N LYS A 295 11.52 0.26 -0.38
CA LYS A 295 12.46 0.63 0.68
C LYS A 295 13.40 1.75 0.22
N THR A 296 13.89 1.70 -1.02
CA THR A 296 14.73 2.76 -1.62
C THR A 296 13.99 4.10 -1.71
N ILE A 297 12.71 4.09 -2.10
CA ILE A 297 11.87 5.30 -2.16
C ILE A 297 11.71 5.89 -0.76
N ILE A 298 11.37 5.06 0.23
CA ILE A 298 11.20 5.50 1.62
C ILE A 298 12.52 6.07 2.16
N ASP A 299 13.66 5.45 1.85
CA ASP A 299 15.00 5.92 2.23
C ASP A 299 15.31 7.29 1.64
N ALA A 300 15.05 7.45 0.35
CA ALA A 300 15.33 8.70 -0.36
C ALA A 300 14.49 9.86 0.21
N VAL A 301 13.24 9.59 0.60
CA VAL A 301 12.33 10.61 1.14
C VAL A 301 12.60 10.89 2.62
N GLY A 302 12.85 9.88 3.45
CA GLY A 302 13.17 10.05 4.87
C GLY A 302 12.64 8.90 5.72
N ARG A 303 13.38 7.77 5.74
CA ARG A 303 13.02 6.57 6.53
C ARG A 303 12.82 6.88 8.01
N TYR A 304 13.79 7.56 8.62
CA TYR A 304 13.80 7.74 10.08
C TYR A 304 12.66 8.65 10.56
N GLU A 305 12.37 9.70 9.80
CA GLU A 305 11.23 10.58 10.05
C GLU A 305 9.91 9.83 9.90
N PHE A 306 9.79 8.99 8.87
CA PHE A 306 8.63 8.14 8.66
C PHE A 306 8.44 7.15 9.81
N GLU A 307 9.46 6.37 10.19
CA GLU A 307 9.38 5.44 11.33
C GLU A 307 9.01 6.16 12.62
N SER A 308 9.62 7.33 12.89
CA SER A 308 9.29 8.14 14.06
C SER A 308 7.82 8.56 14.08
N LYS A 309 7.29 9.02 12.93
CA LYS A 309 5.87 9.36 12.77
C LYS A 309 4.98 8.15 13.08
N VAL A 310 5.27 6.97 12.53
CA VAL A 310 4.50 5.73 12.78
C VAL A 310 4.47 5.38 14.26
N ARG A 311 5.63 5.38 14.93
CA ARG A 311 5.73 5.04 16.35
C ARG A 311 4.94 6.02 17.23
N LYS A 312 5.04 7.33 16.96
CA LYS A 312 4.26 8.35 17.68
C LYS A 312 2.76 8.20 17.47
N MET A 313 2.33 7.99 16.22
CA MET A 313 0.94 7.71 15.90
C MET A 313 0.43 6.51 16.72
N ALA A 314 1.17 5.41 16.72
CA ALA A 314 0.82 4.23 17.49
C ALA A 314 0.71 4.51 18.99
N MET A 315 1.64 5.27 19.58
CA MET A 315 1.57 5.68 20.98
C MET A 315 0.34 6.54 21.29
N THR A 316 -0.06 7.43 20.38
CA THR A 316 -1.28 8.23 20.52
C THR A 316 -2.53 7.34 20.52
N PHE A 317 -2.62 6.38 19.59
CA PHE A 317 -3.75 5.45 19.55
C PHE A 317 -3.78 4.51 20.76
N ALA A 318 -2.63 3.99 21.19
CA ALA A 318 -2.54 3.12 22.37
C ALA A 318 -3.10 3.82 23.63
N LYS A 319 -2.68 5.06 23.89
CA LYS A 319 -3.19 5.87 25.02
C LYS A 319 -4.70 6.13 24.93
N ALA A 320 -5.21 6.35 23.71
CA ALA A 320 -6.64 6.58 23.50
C ALA A 320 -7.44 5.30 23.79
N LEU A 321 -6.96 4.14 23.32
CA LEU A 321 -7.58 2.84 23.58
C LEU A 321 -7.57 2.50 25.08
N GLU A 322 -6.43 2.66 25.76
CA GLU A 322 -6.32 2.46 27.21
C GLU A 322 -7.31 3.33 28.00
N SER A 323 -7.54 4.56 27.54
CA SER A 323 -8.49 5.47 28.19
C SER A 323 -9.94 5.03 27.97
N GLN A 324 -10.29 4.61 26.75
CA GLN A 324 -11.62 4.07 26.43
C GLN A 324 -11.94 2.78 27.20
N MET A 325 -10.94 1.91 27.36
CA MET A 325 -11.10 0.68 28.14
C MET A 325 -11.41 0.99 29.61
N ARG A 326 -10.65 1.89 30.23
CA ARG A 326 -10.90 2.32 31.63
C ARG A 326 -12.30 2.92 31.80
N GLU A 327 -12.76 3.73 30.84
CA GLU A 327 -14.11 4.29 30.88
C GLU A 327 -15.20 3.20 30.78
N THR A 328 -14.97 2.17 29.95
CA THR A 328 -15.92 1.06 29.78
C THR A 328 -15.97 0.16 31.01
N GLU A 329 -14.81 -0.17 31.59
CA GLU A 329 -14.72 -0.94 32.84
C GLU A 329 -15.41 -0.21 34.00
N ILE A 330 -15.23 1.11 34.12
CA ILE A 330 -15.93 1.91 35.13
C ILE A 330 -17.43 1.88 34.91
N ALA A 331 -17.90 1.99 33.66
CA ALA A 331 -19.32 1.95 33.31
C ALA A 331 -19.96 0.59 33.65
N GLU A 332 -19.24 -0.52 33.43
CA GLU A 332 -19.69 -1.88 33.78
C GLU A 332 -19.64 -2.14 35.30
N CYS A 333 -18.73 -1.50 36.05
CA CYS A 333 -18.61 -1.64 37.50
C CYS A 333 -19.60 -0.77 38.30
N MET A 334 -20.28 0.18 37.67
CA MET A 334 -21.36 0.92 38.33
C MET A 334 -22.62 0.06 38.33
N PRO A 335 -23.06 -0.47 39.49
CA PRO A 335 -24.30 -1.22 39.56
C PRO A 335 -25.42 -0.33 39.02
N GLU A 336 -26.30 -0.87 38.18
CA GLU A 336 -27.52 -0.19 37.75
C GLU A 336 -28.23 0.32 39.01
N ALA A 337 -28.10 1.61 39.28
CA ALA A 337 -28.76 2.25 40.39
C ALA A 337 -30.24 2.26 40.02
N GLY A 338 -30.93 1.20 40.43
CA GLY A 338 -32.37 1.07 40.29
C GLY A 338 -33.04 2.27 40.90
N ILE A 339 -33.69 3.07 40.04
CA ILE A 339 -34.70 4.06 40.41
C ILE A 339 -36.06 3.46 40.12
#